data_AF-A0A7X0DKE6-F1
#
_entry.id   AF-A0A7X0DKE6-F1
#
_cell.length_a   1.000
_cell.length_b   1.000
_cell.length_c   1.000
_cell.angle_alpha   90.00
_cell.angle_beta   90.00
_cell.angle_gamma   90.00
#
_symmetry.space_group_name_H-M   'P 1'
#
loop_
_entity.id
_entity.type
_entity.pdbx_description
1 polymer ?
#
loop_
_entity_poly.entity_id
_entity_poly.type
_entity_poly.pdbx_seq_one_letter_code
_entity_poly.pdbx_strand_id
1 'polypeptide(L)'
;MSHLLSHLPVGSGSLVSPPPEGWSPAGTEALAAINRSAIAPGETLPVVTLADGTRVQTGTVATLLRTIADYDAAVAAGVEAVALETLESRLAAAVPTLLHIGLFGLFPPSEWQAGASAGRRWVGDVAAALLADAVDG
;
A
#
# COMPACT_ATOMS: atom_id res chain seq x y z
N MET A 1 -14.36 -50.23 -1.55
CA MET A 1 -15.63 -49.48 -1.52
C MET A 1 -15.29 -48.12 -0.93
N SER A 2 -15.07 -47.12 -1.80
CA SER A 2 -16.09 -46.12 -2.18
C SER A 2 -16.40 -45.21 -0.99
N HIS A 3 -15.76 -44.03 -0.92
CA HIS A 3 -16.31 -42.72 -1.37
C HIS A 3 -17.29 -42.13 -0.31
N LEU A 4 -17.34 -40.84 0.05
CA LEU A 4 -17.08 -39.60 -0.69
C LEU A 4 -17.13 -38.41 0.32
N LEU A 5 -16.15 -37.51 0.26
CA LEU A 5 -16.22 -36.02 0.24
C LEU A 5 -17.09 -35.27 1.29
N SER A 6 -16.55 -34.20 1.91
CA SER A 6 -16.63 -32.87 1.28
C SER A 6 -15.45 -31.96 1.68
N HIS A 7 -14.64 -31.65 0.67
CA HIS A 7 -13.62 -30.62 0.68
C HIS A 7 -14.27 -29.24 0.56
N LEU A 8 -13.88 -28.31 1.43
CA LEU A 8 -13.95 -26.88 1.10
C LEU A 8 -12.77 -26.58 0.16
N PRO A 9 -12.98 -25.89 -0.97
CA PRO A 9 -11.88 -25.45 -1.81
C PRO A 9 -11.10 -24.40 -1.02
N VAL A 10 -9.83 -24.69 -0.74
CA VAL A 10 -8.84 -23.65 -0.47
C VAL A 10 -8.80 -22.83 -1.76
N GLY A 11 -9.43 -21.66 -1.73
CA GLY A 11 -9.45 -20.75 -2.87
C GLY A 11 -8.02 -20.57 -3.36
N SER A 12 -7.79 -20.92 -4.63
CA SER A 12 -6.54 -20.63 -5.32
C SER A 12 -6.30 -19.12 -5.20
N GLY A 13 -5.38 -18.75 -4.30
CA GLY A 13 -4.87 -17.39 -4.22
C GLY A 13 -4.35 -17.02 -5.60
N SER A 14 -4.98 -16.02 -6.20
CA SER A 14 -4.51 -15.44 -7.45
C SER A 14 -3.04 -15.07 -7.26
N LEU A 15 -2.19 -15.74 -8.03
CA LEU A 15 -0.76 -15.49 -8.10
C LEU A 15 -0.57 -14.07 -8.63
N VAL A 16 -0.46 -13.11 -7.74
CA VAL A 16 0.22 -11.86 -8.08
C VAL A 16 1.66 -12.28 -8.39
N SER A 17 2.09 -12.03 -9.63
CA SER A 17 3.45 -12.34 -10.08
C SER A 17 4.47 -11.77 -9.08
N PRO A 18 5.55 -12.51 -8.78
CA PRO A 18 6.62 -11.94 -7.98
C PRO A 18 7.15 -10.69 -8.70
N PRO A 19 7.45 -9.61 -7.96
CA PRO A 19 7.98 -8.41 -8.57
C PRO A 19 9.33 -8.67 -9.27
N PRO A 20 9.73 -7.81 -10.22
CA PRO A 20 10.97 -8.00 -10.98
C PRO A 20 12.20 -8.05 -10.06
N GLU A 21 13.22 -8.83 -10.46
CA GLU A 21 14.47 -8.97 -9.73
C GLU A 21 15.12 -7.59 -9.46
N GLY A 22 15.42 -7.30 -8.18
CA GLY A 22 16.00 -6.03 -7.74
C GLY A 22 14.97 -4.97 -7.30
N TRP A 23 13.66 -5.22 -7.45
CA TRP A 23 12.62 -4.38 -6.89
C TRP A 23 12.47 -4.62 -5.38
N SER A 24 12.95 -3.67 -4.56
CA SER A 24 12.57 -3.56 -3.15
C SER A 24 11.62 -2.36 -2.99
N PRO A 25 10.29 -2.58 -3.01
CA PRO A 25 9.30 -1.54 -2.72
C PRO A 25 9.29 -1.19 -1.23
N ALA A 26 9.90 -2.07 -0.46
CA ALA A 26 10.06 -2.06 0.96
C ALA A 26 11.30 -1.22 1.30
N GLY A 27 11.08 -0.06 1.91
CA GLY A 27 12.18 0.71 2.50
C GLY A 27 12.97 1.60 1.53
N THR A 28 12.30 2.33 0.63
CA THR A 28 12.96 3.50 0.02
C THR A 28 13.30 4.51 1.12
N GLU A 29 14.43 5.22 1.01
CA GLU A 29 14.81 6.28 1.95
C GLU A 29 13.69 7.34 2.10
N ALA A 30 12.95 7.59 1.00
CA ALA A 30 11.79 8.46 0.98
C ALA A 30 10.64 7.94 1.86
N LEU A 31 10.23 6.67 1.72
CA LEU A 31 9.20 6.07 2.57
C LEU A 31 9.67 6.00 4.03
N ALA A 32 10.96 5.75 4.26
CA ALA A 32 11.55 5.74 5.59
C ALA A 32 11.50 7.12 6.27
N ALA A 33 11.78 8.19 5.53
CA ALA A 33 11.63 9.56 6.00
C ALA A 33 10.16 9.92 6.28
N ILE A 34 9.25 9.49 5.40
CA ILE A 34 7.80 9.66 5.60
C ILE A 34 7.36 8.97 6.90
N ASN A 35 7.71 7.71 7.10
CA ASN A 35 7.33 6.96 8.28
C ASN A 35 7.90 7.56 9.57
N ARG A 36 9.14 8.06 9.55
CA ARG A 36 9.74 8.76 10.71
C ARG A 36 9.00 10.04 11.10
N SER A 37 8.35 10.72 10.14
CA SER A 37 7.56 11.93 10.47
C SER A 37 6.30 11.67 11.31
N ALA A 38 5.94 10.40 11.52
CA ALA A 38 4.83 10.00 12.37
C ALA A 38 5.23 9.70 13.83
N ILE A 39 6.52 9.73 14.16
CA ILE A 39 7.07 9.43 15.49
C ILE A 39 7.90 10.60 16.04
N ALA A 40 8.29 10.52 17.32
CA ALA A 40 9.01 11.62 17.96
C ALA A 40 10.42 11.81 17.36
N PRO A 41 10.95 13.06 17.33
CA PRO A 41 12.31 13.31 16.86
C PRO A 41 13.34 12.45 17.61
N GLY A 42 14.23 11.81 16.87
CA GLY A 42 15.26 10.92 17.42
C GLY A 42 14.85 9.46 17.57
N GLU A 43 13.57 9.13 17.38
CA GLU A 43 13.12 7.74 17.33
C GLU A 43 13.31 7.14 15.93
N THR A 44 13.47 5.80 15.88
CA THR A 44 13.51 5.05 14.62
C THR A 44 12.49 3.92 14.66
N LEU A 45 11.79 3.72 13.54
CA LEU A 45 10.87 2.60 13.40
C LEU A 45 11.66 1.33 13.04
N PRO A 46 11.35 0.19 13.65
CA PRO A 46 12.03 -1.06 13.34
C PRO A 46 11.83 -1.45 11.88
N VAL A 47 12.82 -2.14 11.34
CA VAL A 47 12.78 -2.77 10.01
C VAL A 47 12.62 -4.27 10.21
N VAL A 48 11.62 -4.86 9.56
CA VAL A 48 11.35 -6.30 9.60
C VAL A 48 11.78 -6.95 8.30
N THR A 49 12.27 -8.19 8.38
CA THR A 49 12.57 -9.01 7.20
C THR A 49 11.39 -9.96 6.97
N LEU A 50 10.80 -9.92 5.78
CA LEU A 50 9.71 -10.82 5.40
C LEU A 50 10.24 -12.20 5.00
N ALA A 51 9.32 -13.15 4.82
CA ALA A 51 9.67 -14.55 4.47
C ALA A 51 10.41 -14.68 3.14
N ASP A 52 10.22 -13.74 2.22
CA ASP A 52 10.91 -13.66 0.92
C ASP A 52 12.30 -12.98 1.02
N GLY A 53 12.73 -12.55 2.21
CA GLY A 53 13.99 -11.86 2.45
C GLY A 53 13.96 -10.35 2.28
N THR A 54 12.85 -9.76 1.80
CA THR A 54 12.71 -8.30 1.66
C THR A 54 12.63 -7.61 3.02
N ARG A 55 13.11 -6.35 3.09
CA ARG A 55 13.16 -5.57 4.33
C ARG A 55 12.15 -4.42 4.29
N VAL A 56 11.15 -4.46 5.16
CA VAL A 56 10.09 -3.45 5.26
C VAL A 56 10.25 -2.66 6.55
N GLN A 57 10.20 -1.32 6.47
CA GLN A 57 10.07 -0.50 7.68
C GLN A 57 8.65 -0.58 8.22
N THR A 58 8.53 -0.75 9.54
CA THR A 58 7.24 -0.68 10.23
C THR A 58 6.66 0.74 10.19
N GLY A 59 5.37 0.89 10.53
CA GLY A 59 4.71 2.19 10.60
C GLY A 59 4.19 2.75 9.27
N THR A 60 4.39 2.06 8.14
CA THR A 60 3.85 2.44 6.83
C THR A 60 2.34 2.61 6.86
N VAL A 61 1.60 1.64 7.41
CA VAL A 61 0.13 1.71 7.48
C VAL A 61 -0.33 2.85 8.40
N ALA A 62 0.31 3.06 9.55
CA ALA A 62 -0.05 4.14 10.45
C ALA A 62 0.15 5.51 9.78
N THR A 63 1.28 5.69 9.10
CA THR A 63 1.60 6.95 8.40
C THR A 63 0.69 7.16 7.18
N LEU A 64 0.36 6.10 6.45
CA LEU A 64 -0.60 6.12 5.35
C LEU A 64 -1.96 6.60 5.84
N LEU A 65 -2.50 6.02 6.91
CA LEU A 65 -3.82 6.38 7.44
C LEU A 65 -3.87 7.85 7.89
N ARG A 66 -2.79 8.35 8.51
CA ARG A 66 -2.68 9.77 8.84
C ARG A 66 -2.65 10.65 7.59
N THR A 67 -1.87 10.27 6.59
CA THR A 67 -1.76 11.01 5.32
C THR A 67 -3.09 11.02 4.56
N ILE A 68 -3.85 9.92 4.59
CA ILE A 68 -5.21 9.84 4.03
C ILE A 68 -6.14 10.84 4.73
N ALA A 69 -6.10 10.91 6.06
CA ALA A 69 -6.92 11.85 6.82
C ALA A 69 -6.56 13.31 6.50
N ASP A 70 -5.26 13.62 6.42
CA ASP A 70 -4.76 14.95 6.04
C ASP A 70 -5.21 15.30 4.61
N TYR A 71 -5.16 14.35 3.68
CA TYR A 71 -5.62 14.52 2.30
C TYR A 71 -7.13 14.76 2.21
N ASP A 72 -7.92 13.96 2.92
CA ASP A 72 -9.39 14.12 2.94
C ASP A 72 -9.78 15.49 3.49
N ALA A 73 -9.11 15.95 4.54
CA ALA A 73 -9.34 17.29 5.11
C ALA A 73 -8.92 18.40 4.13
N ALA A 74 -7.77 18.24 3.47
CA ALA A 74 -7.26 19.17 2.47
C ALA A 74 -8.23 19.33 1.28
N VAL A 75 -8.72 18.21 0.73
CA VAL A 75 -9.71 18.21 -0.36
C VAL A 75 -11.02 18.86 0.10
N ALA A 76 -11.51 18.54 1.30
CA ALA A 76 -12.73 19.13 1.84
C ALA A 76 -12.61 20.65 2.06
N ALA A 77 -11.42 21.12 2.43
CA ALA A 77 -11.13 22.55 2.63
C ALA A 77 -10.80 23.30 1.33
N GLY A 78 -10.64 22.60 0.20
CA GLY A 78 -10.27 23.21 -1.08
C GLY A 78 -8.88 23.86 -1.06
N VAL A 79 -7.91 23.24 -0.38
CA VAL A 79 -6.54 23.78 -0.31
C VAL A 79 -5.84 23.77 -1.67
N GLU A 80 -4.78 24.57 -1.79
CA GLU A 80 -3.98 24.73 -3.00
C GLU A 80 -3.42 23.40 -3.55
N ALA A 81 -3.35 23.28 -4.88
CA ALA A 81 -2.89 22.07 -5.58
C ALA A 81 -1.50 21.59 -5.13
N VAL A 82 -0.58 22.51 -4.85
CA VAL A 82 0.79 22.17 -4.39
C VAL A 82 0.78 21.42 -3.05
N ALA A 83 -0.17 21.73 -2.16
CA ALA A 83 -0.31 21.03 -0.88
C ALA A 83 -0.83 19.60 -1.09
N LEU A 84 -1.76 19.42 -2.04
CA LEU A 84 -2.27 18.10 -2.43
C LEU A 84 -1.17 17.25 -3.06
N GLU A 85 -0.38 17.78 -4.00
CA GLU A 85 0.75 17.06 -4.62
C GLU A 85 1.76 16.52 -3.60
N THR A 86 1.99 17.27 -2.53
CA THR A 86 2.87 16.83 -1.43
C THR A 86 2.29 15.62 -0.71
N LEU A 87 0.98 15.62 -0.43
CA LEU A 87 0.28 14.51 0.22
C LEU A 87 0.19 13.30 -0.72
N GLU A 88 -0.11 13.51 -2.00
CA GLU A 88 -0.13 12.49 -3.04
C GLU A 88 1.21 11.78 -3.17
N SER A 89 2.31 12.53 -3.20
CA SER A 89 3.66 11.97 -3.23
C SER A 89 3.93 11.05 -2.03
N ARG A 90 3.40 11.41 -0.84
CA ARG A 90 3.53 10.59 0.37
C ARG A 90 2.66 9.34 0.32
N LEU A 91 1.43 9.46 -0.20
CA LEU A 91 0.53 8.33 -0.42
C LEU A 91 1.15 7.35 -1.43
N ALA A 92 1.66 7.84 -2.57
CA ALA A 92 2.30 7.03 -3.61
C ALA A 92 3.47 6.22 -3.06
N ALA A 93 4.31 6.84 -2.22
CA ALA A 93 5.48 6.17 -1.65
C ALA A 93 5.13 4.90 -0.85
N ALA A 94 3.91 4.82 -0.29
CA ALA A 94 3.47 3.67 0.47
C ALA A 94 2.92 2.53 -0.42
N VAL A 95 2.31 2.84 -1.57
CA VAL A 95 1.54 1.88 -2.38
C VAL A 95 2.37 0.64 -2.79
N PRO A 96 3.62 0.77 -3.27
CA PRO A 96 4.45 -0.39 -3.60
C PRO A 96 4.64 -1.35 -2.42
N THR A 97 4.86 -0.83 -1.21
CA THR A 97 4.99 -1.67 -0.01
C THR A 97 3.67 -2.39 0.28
N LEU A 98 2.51 -1.73 0.12
CA LEU A 98 1.19 -2.35 0.35
C LEU A 98 0.90 -3.47 -0.65
N LEU A 99 1.28 -3.29 -1.91
CA LEU A 99 1.22 -4.33 -2.94
C LEU A 99 2.09 -5.53 -2.55
N HIS A 100 3.33 -5.26 -2.15
CA HIS A 100 4.31 -6.27 -1.76
C HIS A 100 3.84 -7.16 -0.61
N ILE A 101 3.28 -6.54 0.45
CA ILE A 101 2.78 -7.28 1.61
C ILE A 101 1.40 -7.91 1.36
N GLY A 102 0.86 -7.82 0.15
CA GLY A 102 -0.39 -8.45 -0.24
C GLY A 102 -1.65 -7.75 0.28
N LEU A 103 -1.59 -6.49 0.72
CA LEU A 103 -2.75 -5.80 1.28
C LEU A 103 -3.90 -5.68 0.27
N PHE A 104 -3.57 -5.41 -0.99
CA PHE A 104 -4.57 -5.32 -2.07
C PHE A 104 -5.10 -6.68 -2.54
N GLY A 105 -4.49 -7.80 -2.11
CA GLY A 105 -5.09 -9.12 -2.27
C GLY A 105 -6.22 -9.38 -1.27
N LEU A 106 -6.20 -8.70 -0.12
CA LEU A 106 -7.25 -8.77 0.91
C LEU A 106 -8.35 -7.74 0.67
N PHE A 107 -7.97 -6.54 0.22
CA PHE A 107 -8.87 -5.43 -0.05
C PHE A 107 -8.53 -4.84 -1.43
N PRO A 108 -9.18 -5.30 -2.51
CA PRO A 108 -8.81 -4.92 -3.87
C PRO A 108 -8.93 -3.41 -4.11
N PRO A 109 -8.18 -2.84 -5.09
CA PRO A 109 -8.21 -1.40 -5.37
C PRO A 109 -9.62 -0.82 -5.57
N SER A 110 -10.53 -1.60 -6.15
CA SER A 110 -11.95 -1.23 -6.31
C SER A 110 -12.67 -0.94 -4.98
N GLU A 111 -12.36 -1.65 -3.89
CA GLU A 111 -12.91 -1.38 -2.56
C GLU A 111 -12.31 -0.12 -1.90
N TRP A 112 -11.09 0.25 -2.29
CA TRP A 112 -10.50 1.53 -1.91
C TRP A 112 -11.18 2.69 -2.64
N GLN A 113 -11.51 2.49 -3.91
CA GLN A 113 -12.20 3.44 -4.79
C GLN A 113 -13.69 3.65 -4.43
N ALA A 114 -14.38 2.63 -3.92
CA ALA A 114 -15.83 2.66 -3.71
C ALA A 114 -16.31 3.64 -2.60
N GLY A 115 -15.41 4.15 -1.76
CA GLY A 115 -15.76 4.97 -0.59
C GLY A 115 -15.80 6.48 -0.84
N ALA A 116 -16.20 7.24 0.19
CA ALA A 116 -16.26 8.71 0.18
C ALA A 116 -14.90 9.40 0.43
N SER A 117 -13.92 8.71 1.01
CA SER A 117 -12.56 9.23 1.26
C SER A 117 -11.82 9.47 -0.06
N ALA A 118 -11.42 10.71 -0.31
CA ALA A 118 -10.63 11.08 -1.49
C ALA A 118 -9.23 10.46 -1.44
N GLY A 119 -8.62 10.40 -0.26
CA GLY A 119 -7.29 9.80 -0.07
C GLY A 119 -7.31 8.30 -0.31
N ARG A 120 -8.36 7.58 0.15
CA ARG A 120 -8.50 6.15 -0.16
C ARG A 120 -8.71 5.91 -1.65
N ARG A 121 -9.54 6.72 -2.32
CA ARG A 121 -9.75 6.62 -3.76
C ARG A 121 -8.44 6.77 -4.52
N TRP A 122 -7.69 7.82 -4.20
CA TRP A 122 -6.39 8.10 -4.81
C TRP A 122 -5.41 6.93 -4.63
N VAL A 123 -5.31 6.36 -3.42
CA VAL A 123 -4.48 5.17 -3.15
C VAL A 123 -4.92 3.97 -4.01
N GLY A 124 -6.24 3.77 -4.14
CA GLY A 124 -6.81 2.74 -5.00
C GLY A 124 -6.47 2.94 -6.48
N ASP A 125 -6.54 4.18 -6.97
CA ASP A 125 -6.20 4.52 -8.37
C ASP A 125 -4.72 4.22 -8.68
N VAL A 126 -3.81 4.61 -7.79
CA VAL A 126 -2.38 4.30 -7.94
C VAL A 126 -2.10 2.81 -7.90
N ALA A 127 -2.75 2.08 -6.98
CA ALA A 127 -2.60 0.63 -6.90
C ALA A 127 -3.11 -0.08 -8.16
N ALA A 128 -4.25 0.36 -8.70
CA ALA A 128 -4.81 -0.18 -9.93
C ALA A 128 -3.89 0.08 -11.14
N ALA A 129 -3.33 1.28 -11.25
CA ALA A 129 -2.37 1.62 -12.31
C ALA A 129 -1.12 0.73 -12.25
N LEU A 130 -0.50 0.60 -11.07
CA LEU A 130 0.69 -0.24 -10.90
C LEU A 130 0.43 -1.73 -11.19
N LEU A 131 -0.76 -2.23 -10.87
CA LEU A 131 -1.16 -3.60 -11.18
C LEU A 131 -1.39 -3.81 -12.68
N ALA A 132 -1.95 -2.82 -13.39
CA ALA A 132 -2.13 -2.88 -14.83
C ALA A 132 -0.77 -2.90 -15.55
N ASP A 133 0.15 -2.02 -15.17
CA ASP A 133 1.50 -1.95 -15.73
C ASP A 133 2.28 -3.27 -15.56
N ALA A 134 2.04 -3.99 -14.45
CA ALA A 134 2.68 -5.29 -14.19
C ALA A 134 2.10 -6.46 -15.00
N VAL A 135 0.93 -6.30 -15.63
CA VAL A 135 0.30 -7.31 -16.49
C VAL A 135 0.68 -7.12 -17.96
N ASP A 136 0.98 -5.89 -18.36
CA ASP A 136 1.32 -5.51 -19.74
C ASP A 136 2.84 -5.54 -20.06
N GLY A 137 3.69 -5.71 -19.04
CA GLY A 137 5.17 -5.77 -19.16
C GLY A 137 5.76 -7.16 -19.01
#